data_AF-T1APL0-F1
#
_entry.id   AF-T1APL0-F1
#
_cell.length_a   1.000
_cell.length_b   1.000
_cell.length_c   1.000
_cell.angle_alpha   90.00
_cell.angle_beta   90.00
_cell.angle_gamma   90.00
#
_symmetry.space_group_name_H-M   'P 1'
#
loop_
_entity.id
_entity.type
_entity.pdbx_description
1 polymer ?
#
loop_
_entity_poly.entity_id
_entity_poly.type
_entity_poly.pdbx_seq_one_letter_code
_entity_poly.pdbx_strand_id
1 'polypeptide(L)'
;EGAGEALAQIGVLYAVEEQIREGKLTGANKRLHRLTHSKPQVEVFFDWIERQFQRQGLLPSNPFTQALAYARERRQGLEVFLTDPDVPIDTNPLERALRAIPMGRKNWNFCWTELGAKHVGIVQSLIVTCRLHGIDPYTYLVDVLQRVGQHPASRVAELTPRQWKQHFAQNPLRSDLYAIDAG
;
A
#
# COMPACT_ATOMS: atom_id res chain seq x y z
N GLU A 1 -19.09 -9.00 22.27
CA GLU A 1 -19.11 -7.61 22.77
C GLU A 1 -17.81 -6.87 22.48
N GLY A 2 -16.63 -7.33 22.92
CA GLY A 2 -15.35 -6.63 22.72
C GLY A 2 -14.96 -6.31 21.26
N ALA A 3 -15.30 -7.18 20.28
CA ALA A 3 -15.00 -6.90 18.87
C ALA A 3 -15.77 -5.69 18.32
N GLY A 4 -17.02 -5.48 18.75
CA GLY A 4 -17.81 -4.32 18.34
C GLY A 4 -17.25 -3.02 18.92
N GLU A 5 -16.79 -3.06 20.17
CA GLU A 5 -16.15 -1.92 20.82
C GLU A 5 -14.82 -1.55 20.14
N ALA A 6 -14.00 -2.54 19.77
CA ALA A 6 -12.78 -2.31 19.00
C ALA A 6 -13.09 -1.64 17.65
N LEU A 7 -14.07 -2.16 16.91
CA LEU A 7 -14.46 -1.59 15.62
C LEU A 7 -15.00 -0.17 15.75
N ALA A 8 -15.77 0.13 16.80
CA ALA A 8 -16.25 1.48 17.06
C ALA A 8 -15.10 2.47 17.30
N GLN A 9 -14.10 2.09 18.11
CA GLN A 9 -12.91 2.91 18.36
C GLN A 9 -12.07 3.15 17.10
N ILE A 10 -11.91 2.11 16.27
CA ILE A 10 -11.24 2.23 14.96
C ILE A 10 -12.04 3.15 14.02
N GLY A 11 -13.38 3.06 14.04
CA GLY A 11 -14.27 3.91 13.26
C GLY A 11 -14.08 5.40 13.54
N VAL A 12 -13.81 5.78 14.79
CA VAL A 12 -13.48 7.17 15.15
C VAL A 12 -12.21 7.65 14.43
N LEU A 13 -11.18 6.80 14.30
CA LEU A 13 -9.96 7.16 13.57
C LEU A 13 -10.24 7.40 12.08
N TYR A 14 -11.08 6.58 11.45
CA TYR A 14 -11.48 6.79 10.06
C TYR A 14 -12.31 8.06 9.86
N ALA A 15 -13.14 8.44 10.83
CA ALA A 15 -13.85 9.72 10.78
C ALA A 15 -12.89 10.91 10.77
N VAL A 16 -11.80 10.86 11.55
CA VAL A 16 -10.74 11.88 11.52
C VAL A 16 -10.02 11.90 10.17
N GLU A 17 -9.71 10.73 9.60
CA GLU A 17 -9.09 10.66 8.26
C GLU A 17 -10.02 11.18 7.16
N GLU A 18 -11.34 11.04 7.31
CA GLU A 18 -12.31 11.65 6.40
C GLU A 18 -12.30 13.17 6.49
N GLN A 19 -12.29 13.73 7.70
CA GLN A 19 -12.18 15.18 7.93
C GLN A 19 -10.90 15.75 7.33
N ILE A 20 -9.77 15.05 7.46
CA ILE A 20 -8.50 15.42 6.81
C ILE A 20 -8.66 15.47 5.29
N ARG A 21 -9.38 14.51 4.70
CA ARG A 21 -9.59 14.42 3.25
C ARG A 21 -10.51 15.53 2.74
N GLU A 22 -11.63 15.76 3.42
CA GLU A 22 -12.58 16.83 3.10
C GLU A 22 -11.92 18.21 3.22
N GLY A 23 -11.16 18.42 4.30
CA GLY A 23 -10.38 19.64 4.54
C GLY A 23 -9.13 19.76 3.67
N LYS A 24 -8.81 18.75 2.84
CA LYS A 24 -7.62 18.69 1.98
C LYS A 24 -6.32 19.00 2.74
N LEU A 25 -6.22 18.56 3.99
CA LEU A 25 -5.03 18.81 4.82
C LEU A 25 -3.86 17.97 4.31
N THR A 26 -2.68 18.60 4.22
CA THR A 26 -1.44 17.96 3.76
C THR A 26 -0.25 18.34 4.65
N GLY A 27 0.83 17.57 4.57
CA GLY A 27 2.09 17.85 5.26
C GLY A 27 1.93 18.11 6.76
N ALA A 28 2.48 19.24 7.23
CA ALA A 28 2.47 19.61 8.65
C ALA A 28 1.06 19.79 9.24
N ASN A 29 0.10 20.31 8.44
CA ASN A 29 -1.28 20.52 8.91
C ASN A 29 -1.99 19.18 9.14
N LYS A 30 -1.80 18.22 8.21
CA LYS A 30 -2.31 16.86 8.37
C LYS A 30 -1.71 16.18 9.61
N ARG A 31 -0.40 16.28 9.79
CA ARG A 31 0.31 15.74 10.98
C ARG A 31 -0.23 16.36 12.27
N LEU A 32 -0.37 17.69 12.32
CA LEU A 32 -0.90 18.37 13.50
C LEU A 32 -2.33 17.88 13.82
N HIS A 33 -3.19 17.80 12.81
CA HIS A 33 -4.55 17.32 12.98
C HIS A 33 -4.61 15.88 13.52
N ARG A 34 -3.77 14.98 13.00
CA ARG A 34 -3.63 13.61 13.53
C ARG A 34 -3.14 13.60 14.98
N LEU A 35 -2.17 14.43 15.33
CA LEU A 35 -1.67 14.53 16.71
C LEU A 35 -2.71 15.10 17.68
N THR A 36 -3.58 16.00 17.22
CA THR A 36 -4.63 16.60 18.04
C THR A 36 -5.84 15.67 18.20
N HIS A 37 -6.25 14.98 17.14
CA HIS A 37 -7.52 14.25 17.10
C HIS A 37 -7.38 12.72 17.05
N SER A 38 -6.42 12.19 16.28
CA SER A 38 -6.21 10.74 16.16
C SER A 38 -5.41 10.17 17.33
N LYS A 39 -4.32 10.84 17.74
CA LYS A 39 -3.40 10.33 18.76
C LYS A 39 -4.11 10.01 20.10
N PRO A 40 -4.97 10.89 20.66
CA PRO A 40 -5.67 10.55 21.90
C PRO A 40 -6.56 9.31 21.76
N GLN A 41 -7.21 9.13 20.61
CA GLN A 41 -8.04 7.95 20.34
C GLN A 41 -7.20 6.68 20.19
N VAL A 42 -6.00 6.77 19.62
CA VAL A 42 -5.05 5.65 19.55
C VAL A 42 -4.58 5.24 20.96
N GLU A 43 -4.27 6.21 21.82
CA GLU A 43 -3.91 5.96 23.21
C GLU A 43 -5.05 5.26 23.96
N VAL A 44 -6.28 5.77 23.84
CA VAL A 44 -7.49 5.14 24.40
C VAL A 44 -7.66 3.70 23.92
N PHE A 45 -7.42 3.44 22.63
CA PHE A 45 -7.54 2.10 22.05
C PHE A 45 -6.51 1.13 22.62
N PHE A 46 -5.23 1.52 22.71
CA PHE A 46 -4.20 0.64 23.27
C PHE A 46 -4.35 0.46 24.78
N ASP A 47 -4.74 1.49 25.52
CA ASP A 47 -5.07 1.35 26.95
C ASP A 47 -6.28 0.45 27.17
N TRP A 48 -7.24 0.47 26.24
CA TRP A 48 -8.34 -0.47 26.24
C TRP A 48 -7.86 -1.91 25.98
N ILE A 49 -6.95 -2.13 25.01
CA ILE A 49 -6.34 -3.45 24.76
C ILE A 49 -5.67 -3.99 26.02
N GLU A 50 -4.84 -3.19 26.70
CA GLU A 50 -4.15 -3.63 27.93
C GLU A 50 -5.15 -4.00 29.03
N ARG A 51 -6.22 -3.21 29.19
CA ARG A 51 -7.30 -3.53 30.14
C ARG A 51 -8.03 -4.83 29.79
N GLN A 52 -8.21 -5.15 28.50
CA GLN A 52 -8.80 -6.43 28.10
C GLN A 52 -7.91 -7.61 28.55
N PHE A 53 -6.59 -7.51 28.38
CA PHE A 53 -5.63 -8.53 28.84
C PHE A 53 -5.51 -8.63 30.37
N GLN A 54 -5.75 -7.55 31.11
CA GLN A 54 -5.77 -7.58 32.57
C GLN A 54 -7.06 -8.18 33.13
N ARG A 55 -8.21 -7.89 32.52
CA ARG A 55 -9.54 -8.36 32.96
C ARG A 55 -9.77 -9.83 32.64
N GLN A 56 -9.36 -10.21 31.44
CA GLN A 56 -9.52 -11.56 30.95
C GLN A 56 -8.11 -12.14 30.92
N GLY A 57 -7.83 -13.14 31.77
CA GLY A 57 -6.76 -14.10 31.52
C GLY A 57 -7.10 -14.87 30.25
N LEU A 58 -7.05 -14.17 29.11
CA LEU A 58 -7.57 -14.59 27.83
C LEU A 58 -6.87 -15.88 27.44
N LEU A 59 -7.63 -16.95 27.26
CA LEU A 59 -7.09 -18.19 26.71
C LEU A 59 -6.42 -17.87 25.36
N PRO A 60 -5.16 -18.25 25.15
CA PRO A 60 -4.38 -17.91 23.94
C PRO A 60 -5.04 -18.37 22.62
N SER A 61 -6.01 -19.28 22.69
CA SER A 61 -6.64 -19.91 21.53
C SER A 61 -7.82 -19.13 20.93
N ASN A 62 -8.33 -18.08 21.57
CA ASN A 62 -9.45 -17.32 20.99
C ASN A 62 -8.95 -16.39 19.86
N PRO A 63 -9.56 -16.43 18.65
CA PRO A 63 -9.18 -15.55 17.54
C PRO A 63 -9.19 -14.05 17.88
N PHE A 64 -10.12 -13.60 18.73
CA PHE A 64 -10.18 -12.22 19.18
C PHE A 64 -8.97 -11.85 20.04
N THR A 65 -8.57 -12.72 20.98
CA THR A 65 -7.35 -12.56 21.77
C THR A 65 -6.11 -12.45 20.88
N GLN A 66 -6.02 -13.31 19.87
CA GLN A 66 -4.90 -13.31 18.92
C GLN A 66 -4.84 -11.99 18.14
N ALA A 67 -5.99 -11.45 17.72
CA ALA A 67 -6.05 -10.16 17.04
C ALA A 67 -5.60 -9.01 17.96
N LEU A 68 -6.02 -8.99 19.23
CA LEU A 68 -5.59 -7.98 20.20
C LEU A 68 -4.09 -8.10 20.51
N ALA A 69 -3.57 -9.33 20.68
CA ALA A 69 -2.14 -9.57 20.89
C ALA A 69 -1.32 -9.07 19.70
N TYR A 70 -1.77 -9.39 18.48
CA TYR A 70 -1.13 -8.94 17.25
C TYR A 70 -1.07 -7.41 17.15
N ALA A 71 -2.16 -6.72 17.45
CA ALA A 71 -2.22 -5.27 17.47
C ALA A 71 -1.26 -4.69 18.54
N ARG A 72 -1.29 -5.23 19.76
CA ARG A 72 -0.42 -4.82 20.87
C ARG A 72 1.07 -4.92 20.51
N GLU A 73 1.50 -6.06 19.98
CA GLU A 73 2.89 -6.29 19.56
C GLU A 73 3.36 -5.33 18.47
N ARG A 74 2.42 -4.79 17.67
CA ARG A 74 2.71 -3.94 16.51
C ARG A 74 2.38 -2.47 16.74
N ARG A 75 2.13 -2.07 17.98
CA ARG A 75 1.77 -0.69 18.35
C ARG A 75 2.65 0.36 17.67
N GLN A 76 3.98 0.20 17.76
CA GLN A 76 4.92 1.14 17.16
C GLN A 76 4.71 1.31 15.65
N GLY A 77 4.47 0.22 14.92
CA GLY A 77 4.21 0.25 13.47
C GLY A 77 2.84 0.84 13.14
N LEU A 78 1.82 0.54 13.95
CA LEU A 78 0.46 1.06 13.78
C LEU A 78 0.34 2.55 14.12
N GLU A 79 1.30 3.12 14.87
CA GLU A 79 1.32 4.54 15.23
C GLU A 79 2.08 5.43 14.23
N VAL A 80 2.82 4.87 13.26
CA VAL A 80 3.68 5.64 12.34
C VAL A 80 2.91 6.71 11.58
N PHE A 81 1.67 6.43 11.17
CA PHE A 81 0.84 7.39 10.43
C PHE A 81 0.56 8.68 11.24
N LEU A 82 0.65 8.65 12.58
CA LEU A 82 0.44 9.84 13.40
C LEU A 82 1.52 10.89 13.18
N THR A 83 2.76 10.45 12.97
CA THR A 83 3.92 11.34 12.87
C THR A 83 4.35 11.59 11.42
N ASP A 84 4.13 10.63 10.53
CA ASP A 84 4.41 10.75 9.11
C ASP A 84 3.11 11.01 8.31
N PRO A 85 2.91 12.23 7.74
CA PRO A 85 1.71 12.57 6.99
C PRO A 85 1.59 11.81 5.65
N ASP A 86 2.67 11.28 5.11
CA ASP A 86 2.70 10.55 3.85
C ASP A 86 2.34 9.06 4.03
N VAL A 87 2.40 8.56 5.27
CA VAL A 87 1.96 7.22 5.62
C VAL A 87 0.43 7.20 5.81
N PRO A 88 -0.30 6.37 5.03
CA PRO A 88 -1.73 6.15 5.24
C PRO A 88 -2.01 5.40 6.54
N ILE A 89 -3.24 5.51 7.06
CA ILE A 89 -3.67 4.78 8.27
C ILE A 89 -3.71 3.25 8.05
N ASP A 90 -3.93 2.81 6.82
CA ASP A 90 -4.06 1.40 6.46
C ASP A 90 -3.41 1.09 5.09
N THR A 91 -3.25 -0.19 4.80
CA THR A 91 -2.78 -0.70 3.50
C THR A 91 -3.92 -1.16 2.60
N ASN A 92 -5.18 -0.82 2.90
CA ASN A 92 -6.35 -1.31 2.16
C ASN A 92 -6.29 -1.00 0.65
N PRO A 93 -5.88 0.21 0.20
CA PRO A 93 -5.73 0.49 -1.23
C PRO A 93 -4.71 -0.44 -1.91
N LEU A 94 -3.58 -0.71 -1.23
CA LEU A 94 -2.55 -1.61 -1.72
C LEU A 94 -3.06 -3.05 -1.80
N GLU A 95 -3.72 -3.54 -0.76
CA GLU A 95 -4.29 -4.89 -0.72
C GLU A 95 -5.34 -5.10 -1.81
N ARG A 96 -6.20 -4.09 -2.05
CA ARG A 96 -7.14 -4.12 -3.17
C ARG A 96 -6.43 -4.20 -4.52
N ALA A 97 -5.34 -3.46 -4.70
CA ALA A 97 -4.54 -3.52 -5.93
C ALA A 97 -3.87 -4.89 -6.12
N LEU A 98 -3.41 -5.52 -5.02
CA LEU A 98 -2.78 -6.84 -5.05
C LEU A 98 -3.79 -7.98 -5.25
N ARG A 99 -5.09 -7.78 -5.03
CA ARG A 99 -6.14 -8.81 -5.20
C ARG A 99 -6.18 -9.41 -6.61
N ALA A 100 -5.70 -8.68 -7.62
CA ALA A 100 -5.54 -9.19 -8.98
C ALA A 100 -4.59 -10.41 -9.07
N ILE A 101 -3.60 -10.51 -8.17
CA ILE A 101 -2.61 -11.58 -8.15
C ILE A 101 -3.23 -12.94 -7.77
N PRO A 102 -3.92 -13.11 -6.62
CA PRO A 102 -4.59 -14.36 -6.29
C PRO A 102 -5.76 -14.68 -7.24
N MET A 103 -6.44 -13.68 -7.80
CA MET A 103 -7.46 -13.92 -8.84
C MET A 103 -6.84 -14.45 -10.14
N GLY A 104 -5.72 -13.86 -10.58
CA GLY A 104 -4.97 -14.27 -11.77
C GLY A 104 -4.29 -15.62 -11.65
N ARG A 105 -3.98 -16.08 -10.42
CA ARG A 105 -3.38 -17.39 -10.16
C ARG A 105 -4.18 -18.55 -10.75
N LYS A 106 -5.52 -18.45 -10.79
CA LYS A 106 -6.38 -19.47 -11.44
C LYS A 106 -6.22 -19.53 -12.97
N ASN A 107 -5.68 -18.47 -13.58
CA ASN A 107 -5.50 -18.34 -15.03
C ASN A 107 -4.01 -18.41 -15.45
N TRP A 108 -3.07 -18.36 -14.50
CA TRP A 108 -1.63 -18.45 -14.75
C TRP A 108 -1.14 -19.90 -14.68
N ASN A 109 -1.67 -20.74 -15.57
CA ASN A 109 -1.40 -22.18 -15.65
C ASN A 109 0.07 -22.55 -15.92
N PHE A 110 0.94 -21.58 -16.19
CA PHE A 110 2.37 -21.78 -16.48
C PHE A 110 3.29 -21.40 -15.31
N CYS A 111 2.75 -20.92 -14.18
CA CYS A 111 3.53 -20.54 -12.99
C CYS A 111 3.64 -21.71 -11.99
N TRP A 112 4.13 -22.87 -12.46
CA TRP A 112 4.27 -24.08 -11.63
C TRP A 112 5.54 -24.10 -10.77
N THR A 113 6.50 -23.23 -11.03
CA THR A 113 7.77 -23.17 -10.29
C THR A 113 7.84 -21.94 -9.39
N GLU A 114 8.58 -22.05 -8.29
CA GLU A 114 8.86 -20.92 -7.39
C GLU A 114 9.46 -19.72 -8.16
N LEU A 115 10.35 -20.01 -9.13
CA LEU A 115 10.93 -19.00 -10.00
C LEU A 115 9.88 -18.28 -10.85
N GLY A 116 8.91 -19.00 -11.42
CA GLY A 116 7.80 -18.43 -12.17
C GLY A 116 6.94 -17.51 -11.29
N ALA A 117 6.63 -17.94 -10.07
CA ALA A 117 5.89 -17.13 -9.10
C ALA A 117 6.64 -15.83 -8.74
N LYS A 118 7.97 -15.91 -8.56
CA LYS A 118 8.82 -14.74 -8.31
C LYS A 118 8.78 -13.74 -9.46
N HIS A 119 8.92 -14.19 -10.71
CA HIS A 119 8.86 -13.31 -11.87
C HIS A 119 7.51 -12.62 -12.03
N VAL A 120 6.41 -13.36 -11.82
CA VAL A 120 5.07 -12.78 -11.82
C VAL A 120 4.92 -11.72 -10.73
N GLY A 121 5.44 -11.98 -9.52
CA GLY A 121 5.44 -11.00 -8.43
C GLY A 121 6.17 -9.70 -8.80
N ILE A 122 7.32 -9.81 -9.46
CA ILE A 122 8.10 -8.64 -9.93
C ILE A 122 7.31 -7.84 -10.97
N VAL A 123 6.78 -8.50 -12.00
CA VAL A 123 6.03 -7.83 -13.08
C VAL A 123 4.77 -7.16 -12.53
N GLN A 124 4.02 -7.84 -11.66
CA GLN A 124 2.83 -7.27 -11.03
C GLN A 124 3.17 -6.08 -10.13
N SER A 125 4.29 -6.14 -9.41
CA SER A 125 4.76 -5.00 -8.61
C SER A 125 5.05 -3.78 -9.48
N LEU A 126 5.67 -3.97 -10.66
CA LEU A 126 5.90 -2.88 -11.62
C LEU A 126 4.59 -2.32 -12.18
N ILE A 127 3.65 -3.18 -12.58
CA ILE A 127 2.34 -2.77 -13.12
C ILE A 127 1.54 -1.97 -12.07
N VAL A 128 1.48 -2.45 -10.83
CA VAL A 128 0.79 -1.76 -9.73
C VAL A 128 1.46 -0.41 -9.45
N THR A 129 2.79 -0.36 -9.42
CA THR A 129 3.53 0.90 -9.25
C THR A 129 3.25 1.89 -10.39
N CYS A 130 3.16 1.42 -11.64
CA CYS A 130 2.76 2.27 -12.77
C CYS A 130 1.37 2.88 -12.55
N ARG A 131 0.38 2.05 -12.18
CA ARG A 131 -0.99 2.50 -11.89
C ARG A 131 -1.04 3.52 -10.76
N LEU A 132 -0.29 3.29 -9.67
CA LEU A 132 -0.18 4.24 -8.55
C LEU A 132 0.37 5.60 -8.98
N HIS A 133 1.25 5.64 -9.97
CA HIS A 133 1.80 6.88 -10.53
C HIS A 133 1.01 7.42 -11.74
N GLY A 134 -0.13 6.83 -12.11
CA GLY A 134 -0.92 7.23 -13.27
C GLY A 134 -0.18 7.04 -14.60
N ILE A 135 0.66 6.01 -14.68
CA ILE A 135 1.43 5.63 -15.87
C ILE A 135 0.71 4.47 -16.54
N ASP A 136 0.55 4.53 -17.87
CA ASP A 136 0.11 3.39 -18.66
C ASP A 136 1.17 2.27 -18.59
N PRO A 137 0.86 1.10 -17.98
CA PRO A 137 1.85 0.05 -17.80
C PRO A 137 2.38 -0.52 -19.12
N TYR A 138 1.55 -0.53 -20.18
CA TYR A 138 1.98 -1.02 -21.49
C TYR A 138 3.08 -0.11 -22.07
N THR A 139 2.82 1.19 -22.14
CA THR A 139 3.80 2.20 -22.57
C THR A 139 5.10 2.09 -21.79
N TYR A 140 5.02 2.00 -20.45
CA TYR A 140 6.20 1.89 -19.60
C TYR A 140 7.01 0.63 -19.89
N LEU A 141 6.36 -0.54 -19.98
CA LEU A 141 7.05 -1.80 -20.22
C LEU A 141 7.69 -1.84 -21.61
N VAL A 142 7.00 -1.34 -22.63
CA VAL A 142 7.52 -1.25 -24.00
C VAL A 142 8.77 -0.37 -24.06
N ASP A 143 8.75 0.79 -23.41
CA ASP A 143 9.91 1.69 -23.41
C ASP A 143 11.07 1.10 -22.61
N VAL A 144 10.84 0.68 -21.36
CA VAL A 144 11.89 0.19 -20.47
C VAL A 144 12.56 -1.08 -21.01
N LEU A 145 11.80 -2.03 -21.57
CA LEU A 145 12.39 -3.25 -22.14
C LEU A 145 13.28 -2.98 -23.37
N GLN A 146 12.98 -1.95 -24.15
CA GLN A 146 13.83 -1.53 -25.27
C GLN A 146 15.03 -0.70 -24.80
N ARG A 147 14.83 0.13 -23.77
CA ARG A 147 15.83 1.04 -23.24
C ARG A 147 16.88 0.35 -22.38
N VAL A 148 16.53 -0.73 -21.68
CA VAL A 148 17.42 -1.40 -20.70
C VAL A 148 18.74 -1.86 -21.32
N GLY A 149 18.75 -2.25 -22.60
CA GLY A 149 19.96 -2.67 -23.31
C GLY A 149 20.91 -1.52 -23.68
N GLN A 150 20.43 -0.27 -23.67
CA GLN A 150 21.18 0.91 -24.07
C GLN A 150 21.42 1.88 -22.89
N HIS A 151 20.71 1.68 -21.77
CA HIS A 151 20.80 2.55 -20.61
C HIS A 151 21.99 2.16 -19.72
N PRO A 152 22.78 3.12 -19.20
CA PRO A 152 23.87 2.80 -18.29
C PRO A 152 23.37 2.06 -17.04
N ALA A 153 24.00 0.93 -16.73
CA ALA A 153 23.65 0.12 -15.56
C ALA A 153 23.69 0.92 -14.24
N SER A 154 24.62 1.87 -14.13
CA SER A 154 24.73 2.79 -12.98
C SER A 154 23.51 3.70 -12.78
N ARG A 155 22.66 3.85 -13.80
CA ARG A 155 21.47 4.71 -13.80
C ARG A 155 20.17 3.94 -13.95
N VAL A 156 20.17 2.63 -13.67
CA VAL A 156 18.97 1.78 -13.76
C VAL A 156 17.80 2.29 -12.91
N ALA A 157 18.08 3.01 -11.83
CA ALA A 157 17.04 3.63 -10.99
C ALA A 157 16.14 4.59 -11.79
N GLU A 158 16.68 5.26 -12.81
CA GLU A 158 15.93 6.18 -13.70
C GLU A 158 14.84 5.44 -14.48
N LEU A 159 14.97 4.12 -14.64
CA LEU A 159 13.98 3.27 -15.31
C LEU A 159 12.86 2.81 -14.39
N THR A 160 12.93 3.06 -13.07
CA THR A 160 11.80 2.76 -12.17
C THR A 160 10.58 3.62 -12.53
N PRO A 161 9.32 3.15 -12.34
CA PRO A 161 8.16 3.88 -12.86
C PRO A 161 8.09 5.35 -12.43
N ARG A 162 8.44 5.64 -11.17
CA ARG A 162 8.46 7.00 -10.62
C ARG A 162 9.44 7.92 -11.35
N GLN A 163 10.68 7.48 -11.55
CA GLN A 163 11.72 8.29 -12.21
C GLN A 163 11.52 8.30 -13.72
N TRP A 164 11.10 7.18 -14.31
CA TRP A 164 10.78 7.07 -15.73
C TRP A 164 9.73 8.09 -16.16
N LYS A 165 8.72 8.33 -15.30
CA LYS A 165 7.70 9.36 -15.53
C LYS A 165 8.29 10.76 -15.70
N GLN A 166 9.38 11.06 -14.99
CA GLN A 166 10.03 12.37 -15.02
C GLN A 166 10.98 12.50 -16.20
N HIS A 167 11.69 11.42 -16.55
CA HIS A 167 12.78 11.47 -17.53
C HIS A 167 12.36 11.09 -18.96
N PHE A 168 11.38 10.18 -19.12
CA PHE A 168 11.13 9.53 -20.42
C PHE A 168 9.66 9.57 -20.87
N ALA A 169 8.70 9.79 -19.97
CA ALA A 169 7.27 9.72 -20.32
C ALA A 169 6.79 10.71 -21.40
N GLN A 170 7.51 11.82 -21.61
CA GLN A 170 7.18 12.78 -22.68
C GLN A 170 7.53 12.25 -24.07
N ASN A 171 8.55 11.40 -24.19
CA ASN A 171 8.99 10.82 -25.46
C ASN A 171 9.48 9.37 -25.25
N PRO A 172 8.58 8.43 -24.96
CA PRO A 172 8.95 7.05 -24.69
C PRO A 172 9.24 6.30 -25.99
N LEU A 173 10.12 5.30 -25.94
CA LEU A 173 10.26 4.36 -27.05
C LEU A 173 8.95 3.59 -27.24
N ARG A 174 8.51 3.48 -28.48
CA ARG A 174 7.26 2.80 -28.85
C ARG A 174 7.58 1.44 -29.49
N SER A 175 6.58 0.57 -29.56
CA SER A 175 6.69 -0.65 -30.36
C SER A 175 6.61 -0.29 -31.83
N ASP A 176 7.29 -1.05 -32.69
CA ASP A 176 7.16 -0.92 -34.15
C ASP A 176 5.71 -1.05 -34.64
N LEU A 177 4.86 -1.74 -33.86
CA LEU A 177 3.42 -1.89 -34.15
C LEU A 177 2.61 -0.62 -33.87
N TYR A 178 3.13 0.33 -33.09
CA TYR A 178 2.43 1.56 -32.72
C TYR A 178 2.09 2.44 -33.94
N ALA A 179 2.91 2.39 -34.99
CA ALA A 179 2.70 3.17 -36.21
C ALA A 179 1.62 2.57 -37.13
N ILE A 180 1.23 1.31 -36.92
CA ILE A 180 0.30 0.58 -37.79
C ILE A 180 -1.16 0.94 -37.44
N ASP A 181 -1.47 1.23 -36.19
CA ASP A 181 -2.82 1.57 -35.71
C ASP A 181 -3.17 3.07 -35.85
N ALA A 182 -2.26 3.89 -36.37
CA ALA A 182 -2.44 5.33 -36.56
C ALA A 182 -2.84 5.72 -38.01
N GLY A 183 -3.13 4.73 -38.86
CA GLY A 183 -3.56 4.88 -40.26
C GLY A 183 -5.03 4.59 -40.49
#